data_AF-A0A7Y8KCX2-F1
#
_entry.id   AF-A0A7Y8KCX2-F1
#
_cell.length_a   1.000
_cell.length_b   1.000
_cell.length_c   1.000
_cell.angle_alpha   90.00
_cell.angle_beta   90.00
_cell.angle_gamma   90.00
#
_symmetry.space_group_name_H-M   'P 1'
#
loop_
_entity.id
_entity.type
_entity.pdbx_description
1 polymer ?
#
loop_
_entity_poly.entity_id
_entity_poly.type
_entity_poly.pdbx_seq_one_letter_code
_entity_poly.pdbx_strand_id
1 'polypeptide(L)'
;PQDFGPVRQVIRDNHNDFRRGAPPPPGVRLVRGQPLPRNYYGERLDNRALAHLPQYPGYEWRRSGGDIVLIAIGTSIVYQILDGALY
;
A
#
# COMPACT_ATOMS: atom_id res chain seq x y z
N PRO A 1 0.44 18.31 -3.96
CA PRO A 1 -0.02 17.08 -3.25
C PRO A 1 -1.03 16.34 -4.11
N GLN A 2 -0.75 15.08 -4.46
CA GLN A 2 -1.72 14.26 -5.20
C GLN A 2 -2.83 13.81 -4.23
N ASP A 3 -4.09 13.95 -4.64
CA ASP A 3 -5.24 13.52 -3.84
C ASP A 3 -5.44 12.00 -3.98
N PHE A 4 -5.47 11.30 -2.85
CA PHE A 4 -5.68 9.85 -2.77
C PHE A 4 -7.07 9.46 -2.23
N GLY A 5 -7.96 10.44 -2.00
CA GLY A 5 -9.36 10.19 -1.66
C GLY A 5 -10.06 9.24 -2.65
N PRO A 6 -9.93 9.45 -3.97
CA PRO A 6 -10.50 8.53 -4.96
C PRO A 6 -9.96 7.10 -4.86
N VAL A 7 -8.68 6.93 -4.50
CA VAL A 7 -8.09 5.59 -4.34
C VAL A 7 -8.70 4.86 -3.14
N ARG A 8 -8.92 5.56 -2.02
CA ARG A 8 -9.64 4.98 -0.87
C ARG A 8 -11.05 4.57 -1.23
N GLN A 9 -11.76 5.39 -2.01
CA GLN A 9 -13.11 5.09 -2.45
C GLN A 9 -13.15 3.82 -3.31
N VAL A 10 -12.22 3.69 -4.28
CA VAL A 10 -12.08 2.47 -5.10
C VAL A 10 -11.83 1.22 -4.26
N ILE A 11 -10.97 1.29 -3.25
CA ILE A 11 -10.69 0.16 -2.34
C ILE A 11 -11.97 -0.24 -1.59
N ARG A 12 -12.73 0.73 -1.10
CA ARG A 12 -13.98 0.51 -0.36
C ARG A 12 -15.04 -0.14 -1.26
N ASP A 13 -15.23 0.39 -2.46
CA ASP A 13 -16.25 -0.09 -3.41
C ASP A 13 -15.95 -1.52 -3.89
N ASN A 14 -14.67 -1.88 -3.95
CA ASN A 14 -14.20 -3.20 -4.41
C ASN A 14 -13.65 -4.08 -3.29
N HIS A 15 -14.02 -3.84 -2.02
CA HIS A 15 -13.42 -4.48 -0.83
C HIS A 15 -13.32 -6.02 -0.91
N ASN A 16 -14.20 -6.69 -1.65
CA ASN A 16 -14.15 -8.14 -1.86
C ASN A 16 -12.86 -8.62 -2.56
N ASP A 17 -12.25 -7.78 -3.38
CA ASP A 17 -10.98 -8.05 -4.05
C ASP A 17 -9.76 -7.66 -3.20
N PHE A 18 -9.97 -6.90 -2.13
CA PHE A 18 -8.91 -6.44 -1.23
C PHE A 18 -8.90 -7.24 0.08
N ARG A 19 -7.88 -8.09 0.24
CA ARG A 19 -7.69 -8.84 1.48
C ARG A 19 -6.60 -8.21 2.33
N ARG A 20 -6.85 -8.16 3.64
CA ARG A 20 -5.83 -7.81 4.64
C ARG A 20 -4.65 -8.79 4.57
N GLY A 21 -3.46 -8.25 4.80
CA GLY A 21 -2.24 -9.04 4.99
C GLY A 21 -1.96 -9.28 6.47
N ALA A 22 -0.83 -9.92 6.75
CA ALA A 22 -0.27 -9.95 8.08
C ALA A 22 0.16 -8.53 8.49
N PRO A 23 -0.05 -8.13 9.76
CA PRO A 23 0.47 -6.87 10.26
C PRO A 23 2.01 -6.85 10.18
N PRO A 24 2.64 -5.67 10.09
CA PRO A 24 4.09 -5.57 10.18
C PRO A 24 4.60 -6.16 11.51
N PRO A 25 5.84 -6.69 11.55
CA PRO A 25 6.42 -7.22 12.78
C PRO A 25 6.45 -6.19 13.93
N PRO A 26 6.52 -6.63 15.19
CA PRO A 26 6.64 -5.71 16.33
C PRO A 26 7.80 -4.71 16.14
N GLY A 27 7.53 -3.44 16.37
CA GLY A 27 8.50 -2.36 16.22
C GLY A 27 8.75 -1.88 14.78
N VAL A 28 8.22 -2.59 13.76
CA VAL A 28 8.29 -2.16 12.36
C VAL A 28 7.19 -1.13 12.12
N ARG A 29 7.58 0.05 11.62
CA ARG A 29 6.67 1.12 11.24
C ARG A 29 7.04 1.65 9.87
N LEU A 30 6.01 1.88 9.05
CA LEU A 30 6.16 2.54 7.76
C LEU A 30 6.03 4.04 7.96
N VAL A 31 6.93 4.81 7.34
CA VAL A 31 6.94 6.27 7.43
C VAL A 31 7.06 6.85 6.04
N ARG A 32 6.14 7.73 5.67
CA ARG A 32 6.19 8.43 4.38
C ARG A 32 7.51 9.19 4.23
N GLY A 33 8.09 9.15 3.04
CA GLY A 33 9.38 9.75 2.71
C GLY A 33 10.60 8.94 3.14
N GLN A 34 10.42 7.83 3.88
CA GLN A 34 11.52 6.96 4.29
C GLN A 34 11.54 5.66 3.47
N PRO A 35 12.71 5.04 3.28
CA PRO A 35 12.80 3.68 2.79
C PRO A 35 12.02 2.71 3.68
N LEU A 36 11.50 1.64 3.10
CA LEU A 36 10.99 0.51 3.86
C LEU A 36 12.05 0.02 4.87
N PRO A 37 11.63 -0.39 6.09
CA PRO A 37 12.54 -0.96 7.08
C PRO A 37 13.31 -2.16 6.51
N ARG A 38 14.58 -2.31 6.91
CA ARG A 38 15.39 -3.47 6.49
C ARG A 38 14.66 -4.76 6.87
N ASN A 39 14.64 -5.71 5.93
CA ASN A 39 13.96 -7.00 6.03
C ASN A 39 12.41 -6.94 6.07
N TYR A 40 11.81 -5.78 5.79
CA TYR A 40 10.36 -5.66 5.63
C TYR A 40 10.03 -5.04 4.27
N TYR A 41 9.19 -5.74 3.51
CA TYR A 41 8.88 -5.37 2.13
C TYR A 41 7.40 -5.03 1.92
N GLY A 42 6.54 -5.28 2.91
CA GLY A 42 5.10 -5.40 2.69
C GLY A 42 4.75 -6.60 1.80
N GLU A 43 3.47 -6.94 1.77
CA GLU A 43 2.96 -7.99 0.90
C GLU A 43 2.49 -7.41 -0.44
N ARG A 44 2.66 -8.18 -1.51
CA ARG A 44 2.11 -7.79 -2.82
C ARG A 44 0.59 -7.88 -2.79
N LEU A 45 -0.06 -6.97 -3.50
CA LEU A 45 -1.47 -7.09 -3.81
C LEU A 45 -1.68 -8.12 -4.92
N ASP A 46 -2.78 -8.86 -4.84
CA ASP A 46 -3.20 -9.79 -5.89
C ASP A 46 -3.64 -9.02 -7.14
N ASN A 47 -3.55 -9.65 -8.32
CA ASN A 47 -3.87 -9.00 -9.60
C ASN A 47 -5.29 -8.40 -9.67
N ARG A 48 -6.26 -8.99 -8.95
CA ARG A 48 -7.64 -8.46 -8.88
C ARG A 48 -7.70 -7.11 -8.17
N ALA A 49 -7.05 -6.99 -7.01
CA ALA A 49 -6.93 -5.71 -6.30
C ALA A 49 -6.17 -4.68 -7.13
N LEU A 50 -5.05 -5.08 -7.75
CA LEU A 50 -4.23 -4.20 -8.58
C LEU A 50 -4.97 -3.67 -9.81
N ALA A 51 -5.89 -4.44 -10.40
CA ALA A 51 -6.66 -4.03 -11.57
C ALA A 51 -7.56 -2.80 -11.30
N HIS A 52 -7.94 -2.57 -10.04
CA HIS A 52 -8.76 -1.43 -9.65
C HIS A 52 -7.93 -0.17 -9.37
N LEU A 53 -6.65 -0.32 -9.01
CA LEU A 53 -5.83 0.79 -8.57
C LEU A 53 -5.16 1.52 -9.75
N PRO A 54 -4.98 2.85 -9.66
CA PRO A 54 -4.21 3.59 -10.66
C PRO A 54 -2.76 3.11 -10.68
N GLN A 55 -2.19 3.01 -11.88
CA GLN A 55 -0.77 2.71 -12.07
C GLN A 55 0.03 4.01 -12.13
N TYR A 56 1.07 4.10 -11.30
CA TYR A 56 2.01 5.21 -11.31
C TYR A 56 3.38 4.68 -11.79
N PRO A 57 3.91 5.18 -12.92
CA PRO A 57 5.20 4.74 -13.42
C PRO A 57 6.31 4.91 -12.36
N GLY A 58 7.06 3.84 -12.11
CA GLY A 58 8.12 3.83 -11.09
C GLY A 58 7.64 3.62 -9.66
N TYR A 59 6.35 3.30 -9.45
CA TYR A 59 5.81 2.96 -8.14
C TYR A 59 5.05 1.63 -8.17
N GLU A 60 4.94 1.00 -7.01
CA GLU A 60 4.14 -0.21 -6.82
C GLU A 60 3.25 -0.10 -5.58
N TRP A 61 2.05 -0.67 -5.67
CA TRP A 61 1.13 -0.81 -4.55
C TRP A 61 1.43 -2.10 -3.78
N ARG A 62 1.49 -1.98 -2.45
CA ARG A 62 1.63 -3.11 -1.53
C ARG A 62 0.65 -2.97 -0.36
N ARG A 63 0.49 -4.05 0.39
CA ARG A 63 -0.26 -4.04 1.65
C ARG A 63 0.65 -4.29 2.85
N SER A 64 0.28 -3.71 3.98
CA SER A 64 0.93 -3.91 5.28
C SER A 64 -0.16 -4.03 6.34
N GLY A 65 -0.51 -5.25 6.75
CA GLY A 65 -1.69 -5.48 7.59
C GLY A 65 -2.97 -4.98 6.91
N GLY A 66 -3.61 -3.98 7.52
CA GLY A 66 -4.80 -3.32 7.00
C GLY A 66 -4.53 -2.06 6.16
N ASP A 67 -3.26 -1.71 5.93
CA ASP A 67 -2.88 -0.52 5.18
C ASP A 67 -2.56 -0.86 3.72
N ILE A 68 -2.86 0.08 2.82
CA ILE A 68 -2.37 0.08 1.43
C ILE A 68 -1.28 1.13 1.28
N VAL A 69 -0.16 0.76 0.67
CA VAL A 69 1.06 1.57 0.64
C VAL A 69 1.55 1.71 -0.80
N LEU A 70 1.87 2.92 -1.22
CA LEU A 70 2.52 3.19 -2.51
C LEU A 70 4.02 3.39 -2.28
N ILE A 71 4.85 2.61 -2.97
CA ILE A 71 6.30 2.56 -2.78
C ILE A 71 7.01 2.86 -4.10
N ALA A 72 8.05 3.68 -4.07
CA ALA A 72 8.91 3.93 -5.23
C ALA A 72 9.81 2.72 -5.52
N ILE A 73 9.75 2.24 -6.76
CA ILE A 73 10.57 1.12 -7.25
C ILE A 73 12.04 1.56 -7.29
N GLY A 74 12.95 0.66 -6.89
CA GLY A 74 14.39 0.89 -6.87
C GLY A 74 14.91 1.55 -5.59
N THR A 75 14.20 2.53 -5.03
CA THR A 75 14.60 3.19 -3.77
C THR A 75 13.88 2.63 -2.53
N SER A 76 12.77 1.92 -2.74
CA SER A 76 11.87 1.44 -1.66
C SER A 76 11.34 2.56 -0.75
N ILE A 77 11.33 3.81 -1.22
CA ILE A 77 10.78 4.94 -0.45
C ILE A 77 9.26 4.81 -0.40
N VAL A 78 8.70 4.89 0.80
CA VAL A 78 7.25 4.96 1.02
C VAL A 78 6.76 6.33 0.56
N TYR A 79 6.02 6.36 -0.54
CA TYR A 79 5.45 7.60 -1.07
C TYR A 79 4.18 7.99 -0.30
N GLN A 80 3.24 7.04 -0.17
CA GLN A 80 1.95 7.27 0.48
C GLN A 80 1.51 6.05 1.27
N ILE A 81 0.86 6.29 2.41
CA ILE A 81 0.22 5.28 3.26
C ILE A 81 -1.27 5.61 3.30
N LEU A 82 -2.10 4.69 2.84
CA LEU A 82 -3.54 4.69 3.03
C LEU A 82 -3.82 3.87 4.29
N ASP A 83 -3.63 4.54 5.43
CA ASP A 83 -3.83 3.97 6.77
C ASP A 83 -5.25 3.44 6.92
N GLY A 84 -5.36 2.20 7.38
CA GLY A 84 -6.60 1.49 7.62
C GLY A 84 -7.50 1.34 6.39
N ALA A 85 -6.96 1.38 5.17
CA ALA A 85 -7.77 1.29 3.95
C ALA A 85 -8.52 -0.03 3.78
N LEU A 86 -8.17 -1.07 4.55
CA LEU A 86 -8.79 -2.40 4.53
C LEU A 86 -9.65 -2.69 5.78
N TYR A 87 -10.08 -1.64 6.48
CA TYR A 87 -11.04 -1.71 7.60
C TYR A 87 -12.37 -1.03 7.26
#